data_AF-A0A7W9NJ51-F1
#
_entry.id   AF-A0A7W9NJ51-F1
#
_cell.length_a   1.000
_cell.length_b   1.000
_cell.length_c   1.000
_cell.angle_alpha   90.00
_cell.angle_beta   90.00
_cell.angle_gamma   90.00
#
_symmetry.space_group_name_H-M   'P 1'
#
loop_
_entity.id
_entity.type
_entity.pdbx_description
1 polymer ?
#
loop_
_entity_poly.entity_id
_entity_poly.type
_entity_poly.pdbx_seq_one_letter_code
_entity_poly.pdbx_strand_id
1 'polypeptide(L)'
;MTTARLRATVASLLSAIAFGFSGLPAKVAYDAGFTPLQVTAVRIVLTAIVLLAFAAPFTGLPKLASWRLVLGYAVLGVIGSPLLYFVAVSRIPVGVAMVLEFLAPVLVALWIRFVRRTRLPASMWLGTVLALVGLAMIAQLFDAVSFDLVGTLAGLGAAVGTAAYYLLGEHAAKDGDPMALTIGGMVVGAVLISIVSPPWALPWHAMTTPTALGPVWLGLVLLALVSTAFAYVAGILALRHLPSAAASVLGLVEPLVATLAAWLILDQVLTVVQIVGAAVLLAGAAIVQVAAGRRIEPDTPPTL
;
A
#
# COMPACT_ATOMS: atom_id res chain seq x y z
N MET A 1 5.71 24.75 -5.32
CA MET A 1 5.76 23.35 -5.82
C MET A 1 5.75 23.40 -7.34
N THR A 2 6.54 22.59 -8.03
CA THR A 2 6.41 22.42 -9.49
C THR A 2 5.09 21.70 -9.79
N THR A 3 4.43 22.00 -10.91
CA THR A 3 3.16 21.37 -11.33
C THR A 3 3.25 19.83 -11.34
N ALA A 4 4.40 19.28 -11.73
CA ALA A 4 4.65 17.84 -11.73
C ALA A 4 4.62 17.22 -10.32
N ARG A 5 5.17 17.91 -9.32
CA ARG A 5 5.19 17.45 -7.93
C ARG A 5 3.80 17.50 -7.29
N LEU A 6 3.02 18.54 -7.60
CA LEU A 6 1.63 18.61 -7.17
C LEU A 6 0.82 17.43 -7.74
N ARG A 7 0.95 17.15 -9.05
CA ARG A 7 0.32 15.98 -9.69
C ARG A 7 0.72 14.67 -9.03
N ALA A 8 2.00 14.49 -8.69
CA ALA A 8 2.45 13.29 -8.00
C ALA A 8 1.91 13.17 -6.56
N THR A 9 1.81 14.29 -5.84
CA THR A 9 1.20 14.31 -4.49
C THR A 9 -0.27 13.91 -4.57
N VAL A 10 -1.01 14.48 -5.53
CA VAL A 10 -2.42 14.13 -5.79
C VAL A 10 -2.56 12.66 -6.18
N ALA A 11 -1.71 12.15 -7.09
CA ALA A 11 -1.72 10.75 -7.48
C ALA A 11 -1.44 9.81 -6.29
N SER A 12 -0.50 10.16 -5.41
CA SER A 12 -0.22 9.41 -4.19
C SER A 12 -1.39 9.41 -3.20
N LEU A 13 -2.10 10.53 -3.06
CA LEU A 13 -3.29 10.63 -2.22
C LEU A 13 -4.45 9.82 -2.81
N LEU A 14 -4.69 9.91 -4.12
CA LEU A 14 -5.71 9.11 -4.80
C LEU A 14 -5.42 7.61 -4.69
N SER A 15 -4.15 7.22 -4.75
CA SER A 15 -3.70 5.85 -4.50
C SER A 15 -4.07 5.40 -3.07
N ALA A 16 -3.69 6.17 -2.05
CA ALA A 16 -4.00 5.85 -0.65
C ALA A 16 -5.51 5.81 -0.37
N ILE A 17 -6.28 6.73 -0.95
CA ILE A 17 -7.75 6.72 -0.86
C ILE A 17 -8.32 5.44 -1.48
N ALA A 18 -7.87 5.07 -2.68
CA ALA A 18 -8.35 3.88 -3.36
C ALA A 18 -8.01 2.59 -2.59
N PHE A 19 -6.81 2.51 -1.98
CA PHE A 19 -6.46 1.41 -1.08
C PHE A 19 -7.32 1.39 0.19
N GLY A 20 -7.65 2.54 0.76
CA GLY A 20 -8.49 2.63 1.98
C GLY A 20 -9.89 2.07 1.78
N PHE A 21 -10.42 2.11 0.56
CA PHE A 21 -11.70 1.48 0.22
C PHE A 21 -11.63 -0.03 0.01
N SER A 22 -10.45 -0.67 0.06
CA SER A 22 -10.30 -2.11 -0.19
C SER A 22 -11.07 -2.99 0.80
N GLY A 23 -11.24 -2.52 2.04
CA GLY A 23 -11.87 -3.29 3.11
C GLY A 23 -13.33 -3.65 2.84
N LEU A 24 -14.09 -2.76 2.20
CA LEU A 24 -15.53 -2.97 1.93
C LEU A 24 -15.78 -4.16 0.99
N PRO A 25 -15.24 -4.19 -0.24
CA PRO A 25 -15.42 -5.31 -1.14
C PRO A 25 -14.71 -6.58 -0.66
N ALA A 26 -13.60 -6.45 0.08
CA ALA A 26 -12.93 -7.61 0.68
C ALA A 26 -13.82 -8.30 1.74
N LYS A 27 -14.47 -7.52 2.61
CA LYS A 27 -15.40 -8.06 3.62
C LYS A 27 -16.55 -8.82 2.97
N VAL A 28 -17.15 -8.25 1.93
CA VAL A 28 -18.20 -8.89 1.13
C VAL A 28 -17.78 -10.27 0.60
N ALA A 29 -16.54 -10.40 0.12
CA ALA A 29 -16.01 -11.68 -0.33
C ALA A 29 -15.76 -12.66 0.83
N TYR A 30 -15.27 -12.17 1.98
CA TYR A 30 -15.06 -13.00 3.17
C TYR A 30 -16.36 -13.55 3.73
N ASP A 31 -17.41 -12.73 3.81
CA ASP A 31 -18.74 -13.12 4.26
C ASP A 31 -19.36 -14.18 3.33
N ALA A 32 -18.95 -14.20 2.05
CA ALA A 32 -19.33 -15.21 1.07
C ALA A 32 -18.45 -16.48 1.08
N GLY A 33 -17.52 -16.60 2.03
CA GLY A 33 -16.67 -17.78 2.23
C GLY A 33 -15.33 -17.77 1.48
N PHE A 34 -14.94 -16.65 0.86
CA PHE A 34 -13.61 -16.55 0.28
C PHE A 34 -12.55 -16.44 1.37
N THR A 35 -11.46 -17.18 1.20
CA THR A 35 -10.26 -16.95 1.99
C THR A 35 -9.53 -15.70 1.47
N PRO A 36 -8.79 -14.99 2.33
CA PRO A 36 -7.96 -13.85 1.95
C PRO A 36 -6.85 -14.17 0.96
N LEU A 37 -6.32 -15.39 0.99
CA LEU A 37 -5.43 -15.87 -0.05
C LEU A 37 -6.16 -15.86 -1.41
N GLN A 38 -7.40 -16.37 -1.46
CA GLN A 38 -8.23 -16.37 -2.68
C GLN A 38 -8.62 -14.95 -3.11
N VAL A 39 -9.01 -14.07 -2.19
CA VAL A 39 -9.31 -12.65 -2.52
C VAL A 39 -8.07 -11.95 -3.08
N THR A 40 -6.91 -12.18 -2.48
CA THR A 40 -5.62 -11.64 -2.96
C THR A 40 -5.26 -12.21 -4.33
N ALA A 41 -5.49 -13.51 -4.56
CA ALA A 41 -5.26 -14.14 -5.86
C ALA A 41 -6.17 -13.55 -6.94
N VAL A 42 -7.47 -13.45 -6.69
CA VAL A 42 -8.45 -12.89 -7.63
C VAL A 42 -8.10 -11.46 -8.01
N ARG A 43 -7.82 -10.59 -7.03
CA ARG A 43 -7.51 -9.18 -7.32
C ARG A 43 -6.22 -9.04 -8.12
N ILE A 44 -5.16 -9.78 -7.78
CA ILE A 44 -3.87 -9.70 -8.50
C ILE A 44 -4.02 -10.23 -9.94
N VAL A 45 -4.68 -11.38 -10.12
CA VAL A 45 -4.92 -11.96 -11.46
C VAL A 45 -5.76 -11.03 -12.31
N LEU A 46 -6.86 -10.50 -11.78
CA LEU A 46 -7.74 -9.59 -12.51
C LEU A 46 -7.03 -8.26 -12.82
N THR A 47 -6.26 -7.71 -11.88
CA THR A 47 -5.43 -6.53 -12.14
C THR A 47 -4.39 -6.80 -13.23
N ALA A 48 -3.71 -7.95 -13.21
CA ALA A 48 -2.74 -8.30 -14.25
C ALA A 48 -3.39 -8.35 -15.64
N ILE A 49 -4.57 -8.98 -15.76
CA ILE A 49 -5.34 -9.04 -17.01
C ILE A 49 -5.72 -7.63 -17.48
N VAL A 50 -6.26 -6.80 -16.59
CA VAL A 50 -6.69 -5.43 -16.89
C VAL A 50 -5.52 -4.56 -17.34
N LEU A 51 -4.39 -4.64 -16.64
CA LEU A 51 -3.21 -3.86 -16.99
C LEU A 51 -2.57 -4.33 -18.30
N LEU A 52 -2.57 -5.63 -18.58
CA LEU A 52 -2.13 -6.17 -19.88
C LEU A 52 -3.05 -5.73 -21.01
N ALA A 53 -4.38 -5.81 -20.82
CA ALA A 53 -5.36 -5.37 -21.80
C ALA A 53 -5.25 -3.86 -22.06
N PHE A 54 -4.98 -3.07 -21.02
CA PHE A 54 -4.70 -1.64 -21.16
C PHE A 54 -3.39 -1.36 -21.90
N ALA A 55 -2.34 -2.15 -21.66
CA ALA A 55 -1.04 -1.97 -22.30
C ALA A 55 -0.98 -2.47 -23.76
N ALA A 56 -1.80 -3.46 -24.13
CA ALA A 56 -1.76 -4.11 -25.45
C ALA A 56 -1.91 -3.17 -26.67
N PRO A 57 -2.76 -2.11 -26.64
CA PRO A 57 -2.90 -1.17 -27.76
C PRO A 57 -1.71 -0.23 -27.93
N PHE A 58 -0.91 -0.03 -26.87
CA PHE A 58 0.26 0.83 -26.90
C PHE A 58 1.45 -0.02 -27.39
N THR A 59 1.75 0.10 -28.68
CA THR A 59 2.79 -0.67 -29.38
C THR A 59 4.16 -0.46 -28.76
N GLY A 60 4.53 -1.37 -27.88
CA GLY A 60 5.79 -1.39 -27.17
C GLY A 60 5.55 -1.82 -25.74
N LEU A 61 5.57 -3.14 -25.48
CA LEU A 61 5.70 -3.64 -24.12
C LEU A 61 6.86 -2.85 -23.49
N PRO A 62 6.61 -2.12 -22.41
CA PRO A 62 7.63 -1.24 -21.87
C PRO A 62 8.83 -2.11 -21.52
N LYS A 63 10.04 -1.62 -21.83
CA LYS A 63 11.29 -2.37 -21.60
C LYS A 63 11.23 -2.90 -20.17
N LEU A 64 11.09 -4.22 -20.03
CA LEU A 64 10.88 -4.80 -18.72
C LEU A 64 12.03 -4.33 -17.83
N ALA A 65 11.66 -3.85 -16.64
CA ALA A 65 12.65 -3.67 -15.59
C ALA A 65 13.40 -4.99 -15.41
N SER A 66 14.63 -4.92 -14.87
CA SER A 66 15.43 -6.12 -14.59
C SER A 66 14.55 -7.21 -13.94
N TRP A 67 14.61 -8.43 -14.46
CA TRP A 67 13.77 -9.53 -13.98
C TRP A 67 13.87 -9.73 -12.47
N ARG A 68 15.03 -9.43 -11.87
CA ARG A 68 15.25 -9.46 -10.42
C ARG A 68 14.42 -8.41 -9.68
N LEU A 69 14.32 -7.22 -10.25
CA LEU A 69 13.55 -6.11 -9.69
C LEU A 69 12.04 -6.38 -9.82
N VAL A 70 11.60 -6.91 -10.96
CA VAL A 70 10.21 -7.36 -11.17
C VAL A 70 9.84 -8.48 -10.19
N LEU A 71 10.70 -9.50 -10.06
CA LEU A 71 10.49 -10.60 -9.14
C LEU A 71 10.46 -10.15 -7.68
N GLY A 72 11.40 -9.29 -7.28
CA GLY A 72 11.43 -8.71 -5.93
C GLY A 72 10.17 -7.89 -5.63
N TYR A 73 9.70 -7.10 -6.58
CA TYR A 73 8.48 -6.32 -6.44
C TYR A 73 7.23 -7.20 -6.37
N ALA A 74 7.14 -8.24 -7.20
CA ALA A 74 6.04 -9.20 -7.19
C ALA A 74 5.97 -9.96 -5.85
N VAL A 75 7.10 -10.49 -5.38
CA VAL A 75 7.17 -11.33 -4.18
C VAL A 75 7.00 -10.51 -2.91
N LEU A 76 7.68 -9.35 -2.78
CA LEU A 76 7.65 -8.57 -1.55
C LEU A 76 6.45 -7.63 -1.49
N GLY A 77 6.23 -6.84 -2.54
CA GLY A 77 5.20 -5.82 -2.56
C GLY A 77 3.82 -6.38 -2.89
N VAL A 78 3.69 -6.99 -4.07
CA VAL A 78 2.38 -7.39 -4.63
C VAL A 78 1.75 -8.57 -3.88
N ILE A 79 2.54 -9.61 -3.60
CA ILE A 79 2.07 -10.82 -2.89
C ILE A 79 2.38 -10.74 -1.39
N GLY A 80 3.65 -10.46 -1.05
CA GLY A 80 4.17 -10.60 0.31
C GLY A 80 3.45 -9.71 1.30
N SER A 81 3.33 -8.41 1.01
CA SER A 81 2.67 -7.45 1.90
C SER A 81 1.25 -7.88 2.28
N PRO A 82 0.32 -8.07 1.33
CA PRO A 82 -1.06 -8.41 1.69
C PRO A 82 -1.21 -9.79 2.33
N LEU A 83 -0.40 -10.79 1.94
CA LEU A 83 -0.48 -12.11 2.57
C LEU A 83 0.01 -12.07 4.01
N LEU A 84 1.14 -11.40 4.27
CA LEU A 84 1.69 -11.28 5.62
C LEU A 84 0.80 -10.41 6.51
N TYR A 85 0.19 -9.35 5.97
CA TYR A 85 -0.82 -8.59 6.69
C TYR A 85 -2.02 -9.46 7.07
N PHE A 86 -2.50 -10.30 6.15
CA PHE A 86 -3.60 -11.20 6.48
C PHE A 86 -3.23 -12.20 7.59
N VAL A 87 -2.03 -12.80 7.52
CA VAL A 87 -1.52 -13.67 8.59
C VAL A 87 -1.48 -12.92 9.92
N ALA A 88 -1.06 -11.65 9.92
CA ALA A 88 -1.08 -10.80 11.10
C ALA A 88 -2.50 -10.63 11.65
N VAL A 89 -3.45 -10.17 10.82
CA VAL A 89 -4.84 -9.94 11.22
C VAL A 89 -5.55 -11.22 11.70
N SER A 90 -5.14 -12.39 11.23
CA SER A 90 -5.67 -13.67 11.73
C SER A 90 -5.20 -14.05 13.14
N ARG A 91 -4.18 -13.37 13.68
CA ARG A 91 -3.50 -13.72 14.95
C ARG A 91 -3.47 -12.60 15.98
N ILE A 92 -3.42 -11.35 15.54
CA ILE A 92 -3.38 -10.17 16.38
C ILE A 92 -4.52 -9.22 16.01
N PRO A 93 -4.95 -8.33 16.92
CA PRO A 93 -6.01 -7.36 16.64
C PRO A 93 -5.69 -6.51 15.40
N VAL A 94 -6.71 -6.24 14.59
CA VAL A 94 -6.58 -5.51 13.31
C VAL A 94 -5.82 -4.19 13.46
N GLY A 95 -6.12 -3.42 14.52
CA GLY A 95 -5.44 -2.17 14.80
C GLY A 95 -3.93 -2.33 15.02
N VAL A 96 -3.51 -3.39 15.73
CA VAL A 96 -2.09 -3.70 15.93
C VAL A 96 -1.44 -4.07 14.60
N ALA A 97 -2.08 -4.93 13.81
CA ALA A 97 -1.58 -5.34 12.49
C ALA A 97 -1.41 -4.15 11.54
N MET A 98 -2.38 -3.23 11.51
CA MET A 98 -2.31 -2.00 10.73
C MET A 98 -1.12 -1.13 11.16
N VAL A 99 -0.97 -0.85 12.46
CA VAL A 99 0.16 -0.05 12.95
C VAL A 99 1.49 -0.69 12.54
N LEU A 100 1.61 -2.02 12.65
CA LEU A 100 2.82 -2.74 12.26
C LEU A 100 3.11 -2.60 10.75
N GLU A 101 2.14 -2.87 9.88
CA GLU A 101 2.32 -2.75 8.42
C GLU A 101 2.70 -1.31 8.02
N PHE A 102 2.05 -0.33 8.63
CA PHE A 102 2.31 1.09 8.39
C PHE A 102 3.56 1.63 9.09
N LEU A 103 4.42 0.78 9.67
CA LEU A 103 5.81 1.15 9.97
C LEU A 103 6.68 1.25 8.71
N ALA A 104 6.16 0.87 7.54
CA ALA A 104 6.85 0.98 6.27
C ALA A 104 7.54 2.35 6.01
N PRO A 105 6.94 3.52 6.33
CA PRO A 105 7.63 4.81 6.15
C PRO A 105 8.89 4.96 6.99
N VAL A 106 8.94 4.36 8.19
CA VAL A 106 10.15 4.32 9.02
C VAL A 106 11.20 3.43 8.37
N LEU A 107 10.80 2.26 7.87
CA LEU A 107 11.72 1.36 7.15
C LEU A 107 12.30 2.02 5.89
N VAL A 108 11.47 2.74 5.13
CA VAL A 108 11.88 3.53 3.97
C VAL A 108 12.88 4.63 4.39
N ALA A 109 12.58 5.39 5.44
CA ALA A 109 13.47 6.43 5.95
C ALA A 109 14.82 5.87 6.43
N LEU A 110 14.81 4.76 7.18
CA LEU A 110 16.00 4.05 7.63
C LEU A 110 16.83 3.54 6.45
N TRP A 111 16.19 2.93 5.45
CA TRP A 111 16.87 2.46 4.24
C TRP A 111 17.56 3.61 3.50
N ILE A 112 16.88 4.74 3.34
CA ILE A 112 17.47 5.92 2.68
C ILE A 112 18.64 6.46 3.49
N ARG A 113 18.53 6.52 4.82
CA ARG A 113 19.56 7.04 5.71
C ARG A 113 20.82 6.18 5.77
N PHE A 114 20.66 4.86 5.85
CA PHE A 114 21.75 3.92 6.13
C PHE A 114 22.26 3.21 4.88
N VAL A 115 21.37 2.80 3.97
CA VAL A 115 21.74 2.06 2.75
C VAL A 115 22.05 3.02 1.61
N ARG A 116 21.16 3.97 1.32
CA ARG A 116 21.42 5.02 0.31
C ARG A 116 22.30 6.15 0.83
N ARG A 117 22.71 6.11 2.10
CA ARG A 117 23.57 7.08 2.79
C ARG A 117 23.16 8.55 2.56
N THR A 118 21.86 8.78 2.44
CA THR A 118 21.30 10.10 2.16
C THR A 118 20.82 10.72 3.47
N ARG A 119 21.22 11.96 3.76
CA ARG A 119 20.79 12.65 4.98
C ARG A 119 19.32 13.08 4.85
N LEU A 120 18.50 12.68 5.81
CA LEU A 120 17.11 13.13 5.91
C LEU A 120 17.02 14.29 6.90
N PRO A 121 16.25 15.35 6.60
CA PRO A 121 16.07 16.45 7.53
C PRO A 121 15.36 15.99 8.79
N ALA A 122 15.66 16.61 9.94
CA ALA A 122 15.02 16.28 11.22
C ALA A 122 13.48 16.40 11.16
N SER A 123 12.96 17.31 10.35
CA SER A 123 11.52 17.45 10.09
C SER A 123 10.89 16.20 9.47
N MET A 124 11.62 15.43 8.65
CA MET A 124 11.10 14.18 8.09
C MET A 124 10.92 13.11 9.16
N TRP A 125 11.87 13.00 10.11
CA TRP A 125 11.73 12.11 11.26
C TRP A 125 10.57 12.53 12.16
N LEU A 126 10.52 13.81 12.52
CA LEU A 126 9.44 14.35 13.35
C LEU A 126 8.07 14.11 12.71
N GLY A 127 7.91 14.44 11.43
CA GLY A 127 6.65 14.24 10.72
C GLY A 127 6.26 12.77 10.60
N THR A 128 7.22 11.87 10.40
CA THR A 128 6.97 10.41 10.38
C THR A 128 6.51 9.91 11.76
N VAL A 129 7.17 10.32 12.84
CA VAL A 129 6.79 9.96 14.21
C VAL A 129 5.39 10.48 14.54
N LEU A 130 5.10 11.74 14.24
CA LEU A 130 3.75 12.31 14.42
C LEU A 130 2.71 11.53 13.63
N ALA A 131 3.01 11.17 12.38
CA ALA A 131 2.08 10.42 11.55
C ALA A 131 1.77 9.03 12.12
N LEU A 132 2.79 8.34 12.66
CA LEU A 132 2.63 7.05 13.33
C LEU A 132 1.88 7.15 14.67
N VAL A 133 2.12 8.20 15.45
CA VAL A 133 1.37 8.44 16.69
C VAL A 133 -0.11 8.67 16.38
N GLY A 134 -0.40 9.51 15.38
CA GLY A 134 -1.76 9.71 14.90
C GLY A 134 -2.41 8.40 14.43
N LEU A 135 -1.67 7.56 13.69
CA LEU A 135 -2.15 6.24 13.28
C LEU A 135 -2.43 5.32 14.49
N ALA A 136 -1.54 5.28 15.48
CA ALA A 136 -1.74 4.45 16.67
C ALA A 136 -2.99 4.86 17.47
N MET A 137 -3.31 6.16 17.47
CA MET A 137 -4.56 6.69 18.04
C MET A 137 -5.78 6.25 17.24
N ILE A 138 -5.73 6.34 15.90
CA ILE A 138 -6.82 5.89 15.01
C ILE A 138 -7.07 4.38 15.18
N ALA A 139 -5.99 3.60 15.26
CA ALA A 139 -6.01 2.16 15.44
C ALA A 139 -6.40 1.71 16.87
N GLN A 140 -6.58 2.65 17.80
CA GLN A 140 -6.92 2.39 19.21
C GLN A 140 -6.03 1.32 19.85
N LEU A 141 -4.71 1.43 19.64
CA LEU A 141 -3.73 0.44 20.07
C LEU A 141 -3.77 0.14 21.59
N PHE A 142 -4.33 1.06 22.37
CA PHE A 142 -4.40 1.02 23.84
C PHE A 142 -5.36 -0.04 24.39
N ASP A 143 -6.32 -0.53 23.60
CA ASP A 143 -7.31 -1.52 24.04
C ASP A 143 -6.92 -2.98 23.67
N ALA A 144 -5.83 -3.17 22.93
CA ALA A 144 -5.44 -4.46 22.37
C ALA A 144 -4.49 -5.24 23.30
N VAL A 145 -5.04 -6.16 24.10
CA VAL A 145 -4.27 -7.03 25.01
C VAL A 145 -4.11 -8.44 24.43
N SER A 146 -3.36 -8.59 23.34
CA SER A 146 -2.85 -9.91 22.94
C SER A 146 -1.58 -9.79 22.11
N PHE A 147 -0.50 -10.38 22.63
CA PHE A 147 0.78 -10.49 21.92
C PHE A 147 0.90 -11.89 21.32
N ASP A 148 0.90 -11.97 19.99
CA ASP A 148 1.25 -13.18 19.25
C ASP A 148 2.50 -12.89 18.41
N LEU A 149 3.58 -13.63 18.68
CA LEU A 149 4.87 -13.42 18.03
C LEU A 149 4.76 -13.64 16.51
N VAL A 150 3.98 -14.63 16.06
CA VAL A 150 3.86 -14.95 14.64
C VAL A 150 3.12 -13.84 13.90
N GLY A 151 2.01 -13.34 14.46
CA GLY A 151 1.26 -12.22 13.92
C GLY A 151 2.08 -10.93 13.92
N THR A 152 2.88 -10.70 14.96
CA THR A 152 3.77 -9.53 15.03
C THR A 152 4.87 -9.58 13.96
N LEU A 153 5.53 -10.72 13.81
CA LEU A 153 6.54 -10.92 12.76
C LEU A 153 5.94 -10.83 11.36
N ALA A 154 4.71 -11.35 11.18
CA ALA A 154 3.99 -11.22 9.92
C ALA A 154 3.65 -9.75 9.62
N GLY A 155 3.16 -8.98 10.60
CA GLY A 155 2.89 -7.54 10.43
C GLY A 155 4.15 -6.75 10.08
N LEU A 156 5.29 -7.03 10.73
CA LEU A 156 6.58 -6.45 10.37
C LEU A 156 7.04 -6.87 8.97
N GLY A 157 6.81 -8.12 8.60
CA GLY A 157 7.06 -8.61 7.24
C GLY A 157 6.22 -7.91 6.19
N ALA A 158 4.96 -7.59 6.50
CA ALA A 158 4.11 -6.76 5.65
C ALA A 158 4.66 -5.34 5.50
N ALA A 159 5.17 -4.75 6.59
CA ALA A 159 5.83 -3.45 6.54
C ALA A 159 7.06 -3.46 5.61
N VAL A 160 7.84 -4.55 5.63
CA VAL A 160 8.97 -4.75 4.71
C VAL A 160 8.48 -4.85 3.27
N GLY A 161 7.39 -5.58 3.01
CA GLY A 161 6.76 -5.67 1.70
C GLY A 161 6.30 -4.31 1.16
N THR A 162 5.59 -3.53 1.98
CA THR A 162 5.16 -2.17 1.67
C THR A 162 6.36 -1.23 1.45
N ALA A 163 7.40 -1.32 2.28
CA ALA A 163 8.62 -0.55 2.08
C ALA A 163 9.32 -0.92 0.76
N ALA A 164 9.36 -2.21 0.41
CA ALA A 164 9.90 -2.69 -0.85
C ALA A 164 9.10 -2.16 -2.06
N TYR A 165 7.77 -2.11 -1.98
CA TYR A 165 6.93 -1.47 -3.00
C TYR A 165 7.38 -0.02 -3.28
N TYR A 166 7.53 0.80 -2.25
CA TYR A 166 7.95 2.20 -2.41
C TYR A 166 9.39 2.34 -2.91
N LEU A 167 10.33 1.57 -2.34
CA LEU A 167 11.76 1.67 -2.66
C LEU A 167 12.09 1.16 -4.06
N LEU A 168 11.54 -0.01 -4.43
CA LEU A 168 11.72 -0.60 -5.76
C LEU A 168 10.96 0.21 -6.82
N GLY A 169 9.78 0.73 -6.48
CA GLY A 169 9.02 1.62 -7.35
C GLY A 169 9.76 2.92 -7.67
N GLU A 170 10.33 3.58 -6.66
CA GLU A 170 11.15 4.78 -6.88
C GLU A 170 12.41 4.47 -7.69
N HIS A 171 13.04 3.31 -7.46
CA HIS A 171 14.22 2.91 -8.23
C HIS A 171 13.89 2.68 -9.71
N ALA A 172 12.81 1.95 -10.00
CA ALA A 172 12.34 1.77 -11.38
C ALA A 172 11.88 3.08 -12.04
N ALA A 173 11.35 4.03 -11.24
CA ALA A 173 10.98 5.34 -11.74
C ALA A 173 12.18 6.22 -12.15
N LYS A 174 13.37 5.97 -11.59
CA LYS A 174 14.61 6.66 -11.96
C LYS A 174 15.30 6.04 -13.18
N ASP A 175 15.32 4.71 -13.25
CA ASP A 175 16.13 3.97 -14.23
C ASP A 175 15.34 3.48 -15.45
N GLY A 176 14.02 3.70 -15.50
CA GLY A 176 13.20 3.22 -16.60
C GLY A 176 11.73 3.60 -16.46
N ASP A 177 10.85 2.65 -16.78
CA ASP A 177 9.41 2.85 -16.73
C ASP A 177 8.78 2.16 -15.50
N PRO A 178 8.30 2.92 -14.50
CA PRO A 178 7.65 2.36 -13.32
C PRO A 178 6.32 1.65 -13.65
N MET A 179 5.68 2.00 -14.76
CA MET A 179 4.50 1.26 -15.24
C MET A 179 4.88 -0.17 -15.64
N ALA A 180 6.04 -0.34 -16.31
CA ALA A 180 6.58 -1.65 -16.66
C ALA A 180 6.80 -2.55 -15.43
N LEU A 181 7.32 -1.95 -14.34
CA LEU A 181 7.50 -2.66 -13.08
C LEU A 181 6.16 -3.13 -12.52
N THR A 182 5.14 -2.26 -12.53
CA THR A 182 3.82 -2.60 -11.98
C THR A 182 3.13 -3.68 -12.82
N ILE A 183 3.13 -3.55 -14.15
CA ILE A 183 2.57 -4.55 -15.06
C ILE A 183 3.31 -5.87 -14.88
N GLY A 184 4.65 -5.88 -15.00
CA GLY A 184 5.45 -7.08 -14.85
C GLY A 184 5.30 -7.73 -13.48
N GLY A 185 5.25 -6.91 -12.42
CA GLY A 185 5.06 -7.35 -11.04
C GLY A 185 3.70 -7.96 -10.79
N MET A 186 2.65 -7.39 -11.36
CA MET A 186 1.29 -7.94 -11.32
C MET A 186 1.18 -9.24 -12.11
N VAL A 187 1.81 -9.34 -13.28
CA VAL A 187 1.80 -10.57 -14.09
C VAL A 187 2.57 -11.69 -13.41
N VAL A 188 3.80 -11.43 -12.96
CA VAL A 188 4.59 -12.41 -12.20
C VAL A 188 3.87 -12.77 -10.90
N GLY A 189 3.28 -11.78 -10.22
CA GLY A 189 2.47 -11.97 -9.02
C GLY A 189 1.28 -12.89 -9.27
N ALA A 190 0.54 -12.66 -10.36
CA ALA A 190 -0.61 -13.46 -10.77
C ALA A 190 -0.23 -14.91 -11.05
N VAL A 191 0.90 -15.14 -11.74
CA VAL A 191 1.41 -16.49 -11.99
C VAL A 191 1.79 -17.18 -10.67
N LEU A 192 2.59 -16.53 -9.83
CA LEU A 192 3.08 -17.12 -8.57
C LEU A 192 1.95 -17.42 -7.59
N ILE A 193 0.99 -16.49 -7.42
CA ILE A 193 -0.12 -16.69 -6.50
C ILE A 193 -1.11 -17.74 -7.01
N SER A 194 -1.27 -17.89 -8.33
CA SER A 194 -2.12 -18.93 -8.92
C SER A 194 -1.57 -20.35 -8.70
N ILE A 195 -0.27 -20.51 -8.44
CA ILE A 195 0.32 -21.82 -8.07
C ILE A 195 -0.19 -22.26 -6.68
N VAL A 196 -0.30 -21.31 -5.75
CA VAL A 196 -0.68 -21.58 -4.35
C VAL A 196 -2.20 -21.50 -4.14
N SER A 197 -2.88 -20.65 -4.91
CA SER A 197 -4.34 -20.49 -4.90
C SER A 197 -4.90 -20.58 -6.32
N PRO A 198 -5.04 -21.80 -6.85
CA PRO A 198 -5.47 -21.97 -8.23
C PRO A 198 -6.90 -21.46 -8.47
N PRO A 199 -7.21 -20.93 -9.66
CA PRO A 199 -8.55 -20.41 -9.96
C PRO A 199 -9.66 -21.45 -9.79
N TRP A 200 -9.40 -22.72 -10.08
CA TRP A 200 -10.41 -23.79 -9.91
C TRP A 200 -10.73 -24.10 -8.43
N ALA A 201 -9.90 -23.67 -7.48
CA ALA A 201 -10.15 -23.82 -6.05
C ALA A 201 -10.99 -22.68 -5.46
N LEU A 202 -11.39 -21.69 -6.26
CA LEU A 202 -12.27 -20.60 -5.82
C LEU A 202 -13.69 -21.12 -5.58
N PRO A 203 -14.43 -20.54 -4.60
CA PRO A 203 -15.83 -20.88 -4.36
C PRO A 203 -16.72 -20.24 -5.45
N TRP A 204 -16.67 -20.76 -6.68
CA TRP A 204 -17.39 -20.22 -7.84
C TRP A 204 -18.91 -20.13 -7.62
N HIS A 205 -19.47 -21.04 -6.82
CA HIS A 205 -20.88 -21.03 -6.44
C HIS A 205 -21.28 -19.77 -5.65
N ALA A 206 -20.33 -19.15 -4.93
CA ALA A 206 -20.57 -17.96 -4.11
C ALA A 206 -20.43 -16.65 -4.91
N MET A 207 -19.99 -16.68 -6.17
CA MET A 207 -19.77 -15.48 -6.98
C MET A 207 -21.06 -14.67 -7.23
N THR A 208 -22.19 -15.37 -7.35
CA THR A 208 -23.51 -14.77 -7.61
C THR A 208 -24.29 -14.47 -6.33
N THR A 209 -23.73 -14.77 -5.15
CA THR A 209 -24.37 -14.48 -3.86
C THR A 209 -24.65 -12.98 -3.74
N PRO A 210 -25.91 -12.57 -3.50
CA PRO A 210 -26.26 -11.17 -3.31
C PRO A 210 -25.64 -10.60 -2.02
N THR A 211 -25.04 -9.42 -2.11
CA THR A 211 -24.49 -8.69 -0.96
C THR A 211 -24.89 -7.22 -1.03
N ALA A 212 -24.49 -6.43 -0.02
CA ALA A 212 -24.77 -4.99 0.03
C ALA A 212 -24.17 -4.19 -1.16
N LEU A 213 -23.11 -4.71 -1.79
CA LEU A 213 -22.47 -4.10 -2.96
C LEU A 213 -22.90 -4.73 -4.30
N GLY A 214 -23.98 -5.54 -4.28
CA GLY A 214 -24.37 -6.40 -5.39
C GLY A 214 -23.77 -7.81 -5.27
N PRO A 215 -23.72 -8.58 -6.36
CA PRO A 215 -23.13 -9.92 -6.33
C PRO A 215 -21.65 -9.89 -5.92
N VAL A 216 -21.14 -10.94 -5.28
CA VAL A 216 -19.74 -11.03 -4.81
C VAL A 216 -18.73 -10.74 -5.92
N TRP A 217 -18.96 -11.21 -7.15
CA TRP A 217 -18.07 -10.96 -8.28
C TRP A 217 -17.89 -9.45 -8.56
N LEU A 218 -18.94 -8.64 -8.37
CA LEU A 218 -18.87 -7.20 -8.57
C LEU A 218 -17.97 -6.54 -7.52
N GLY A 219 -18.08 -6.98 -6.26
CA GLY A 219 -17.16 -6.57 -5.19
C GLY A 219 -15.71 -6.90 -5.52
N LEU A 220 -15.43 -8.12 -5.98
CA LEU A 220 -14.08 -8.55 -6.38
C LEU A 220 -13.54 -7.75 -7.58
N VAL A 221 -14.40 -7.41 -8.55
CA VAL A 221 -14.03 -6.55 -9.68
C VAL A 221 -13.70 -5.13 -9.20
N LEU A 222 -14.53 -4.53 -8.34
CA LEU A 222 -14.27 -3.22 -7.76
C LEU A 222 -12.95 -3.20 -6.96
N LEU A 223 -12.70 -4.25 -6.18
CA LEU A 223 -11.45 -4.43 -5.43
C LEU A 223 -10.23 -4.49 -6.37
N ALA A 224 -10.33 -5.23 -7.47
CA ALA A 224 -9.24 -5.37 -8.44
C ALA A 224 -9.02 -4.10 -9.26
N LEU A 225 -10.07 -3.39 -9.64
CA LEU A 225 -9.96 -2.20 -10.49
C LEU A 225 -9.59 -0.94 -9.70
N VAL A 226 -10.31 -0.67 -8.61
CA VAL A 226 -10.15 0.57 -7.84
C VAL A 226 -9.01 0.42 -6.85
N SER A 227 -9.14 -0.54 -5.93
CA SER A 227 -8.20 -0.69 -4.81
C SER A 227 -6.92 -1.45 -5.14
N THR A 228 -6.79 -1.94 -6.37
CA THR A 228 -5.56 -2.64 -6.81
C THR A 228 -5.00 -1.99 -8.07
N ALA A 229 -5.64 -2.12 -9.24
CA ALA A 229 -5.09 -1.61 -10.50
C ALA A 229 -4.87 -0.09 -10.47
N PHE A 230 -5.93 0.69 -10.18
CA PHE A 230 -5.82 2.14 -10.09
C PHE A 230 -4.89 2.57 -8.94
N ALA A 231 -5.04 1.97 -7.76
CA ALA A 231 -4.23 2.31 -6.59
C ALA A 231 -2.73 2.11 -6.84
N TYR A 232 -2.32 0.95 -7.39
CA TYR A 232 -0.92 0.66 -7.72
C TYR A 232 -0.41 1.57 -8.85
N VAL A 233 -1.19 1.80 -9.91
CA VAL A 233 -0.80 2.68 -11.02
C VAL A 233 -0.62 4.12 -10.55
N ALA A 234 -1.58 4.67 -9.81
CA ALA A 234 -1.49 6.03 -9.29
C ALA A 234 -0.29 6.18 -8.32
N GLY A 235 -0.06 5.18 -7.47
CA GLY A 235 1.06 5.16 -6.53
C GLY A 235 2.41 5.07 -7.22
N ILE A 236 2.58 4.19 -8.20
CA ILE A 236 3.85 4.05 -8.93
C ILE A 236 4.15 5.28 -9.80
N LEU A 237 3.12 5.91 -10.38
CA LEU A 237 3.29 7.13 -11.15
C LEU A 237 3.65 8.33 -10.27
N ALA A 238 3.15 8.37 -9.03
CA ALA A 238 3.58 9.37 -8.06
C ALA A 238 5.09 9.30 -7.79
N LEU A 239 5.65 8.08 -7.74
CA LEU A 239 7.08 7.87 -7.49
C LEU A 239 8.02 8.41 -8.59
N ARG A 240 7.49 8.79 -9.77
CA ARG A 240 8.27 9.52 -10.79
C ARG A 240 8.73 10.91 -10.33
N HIS A 241 7.95 11.56 -9.46
CA HIS A 241 8.24 12.94 -9.04
C HIS A 241 8.15 13.16 -7.52
N LEU A 242 7.85 12.09 -6.76
CA LEU A 242 7.76 12.12 -5.31
C LEU A 242 8.73 11.08 -4.72
N PRO A 243 9.66 11.48 -3.82
CA PRO A 243 10.54 10.53 -3.15
C PRO A 243 9.76 9.48 -2.36
N SER A 244 10.29 8.24 -2.30
CA SER A 244 9.63 7.12 -1.59
C SER A 244 9.29 7.46 -0.14
N ALA A 245 10.16 8.14 0.60
CA ALA A 245 9.88 8.56 1.98
C ALA A 245 8.67 9.49 2.11
N ALA A 246 8.45 10.38 1.14
CA ALA A 246 7.29 11.27 1.15
C ALA A 246 6.02 10.54 0.72
N ALA A 247 6.12 9.67 -0.29
CA ALA A 247 5.01 8.86 -0.77
C ALA A 247 4.53 7.85 0.29
N SER A 248 5.45 7.21 1.02
CA SER A 248 5.11 6.25 2.07
C SER A 248 4.34 6.90 3.23
N VAL A 249 4.68 8.13 3.60
CA VAL A 249 3.94 8.86 4.64
C VAL A 249 2.55 9.28 4.16
N LEU A 250 2.38 9.65 2.88
CA LEU A 250 1.03 9.86 2.31
C LEU A 250 0.20 8.58 2.29
N GLY A 251 0.86 7.41 2.21
CA GLY A 251 0.20 6.11 2.35
C GLY A 251 -0.55 5.97 3.68
N LEU A 252 -0.14 6.65 4.75
CA LEU A 252 -0.84 6.64 6.04
C LEU A 252 -2.26 7.26 5.98
N VAL A 253 -2.63 7.90 4.87
CA VAL A 253 -4.02 8.33 4.62
C VAL A 253 -4.95 7.14 4.37
N GLU A 254 -4.43 6.00 3.93
CA GLU A 254 -5.21 4.77 3.70
C GLU A 254 -6.02 4.34 4.94
N PRO A 255 -5.43 4.10 6.12
CA PRO A 255 -6.18 3.70 7.32
C PRO A 255 -7.15 4.78 7.80
N LEU A 256 -6.85 6.06 7.55
CA LEU A 256 -7.79 7.15 7.81
C LEU A 256 -9.03 7.04 6.92
N VAL A 257 -8.85 6.76 5.63
CA VAL A 257 -9.96 6.56 4.68
C VAL A 257 -10.76 5.31 5.02
N ALA A 258 -10.09 4.22 5.39
CA ALA A 258 -10.77 3.01 5.86
C ALA A 258 -11.64 3.28 7.10
N THR A 259 -11.13 4.06 8.05
CA THR A 259 -11.86 4.45 9.27
C THR A 259 -13.07 5.34 8.94
N LEU A 260 -12.91 6.31 8.03
CA LEU A 260 -14.00 7.18 7.57
C LEU A 260 -15.06 6.40 6.78
N ALA A 261 -14.65 5.44 5.94
CA ALA A 261 -15.56 4.58 5.22
C ALA A 261 -16.37 3.70 6.19
N ALA A 262 -15.75 3.17 7.24
CA ALA A 262 -16.45 2.43 8.28
C ALA A 262 -17.46 3.31 9.05
N TRP A 263 -17.10 4.55 9.38
CA TRP A 263 -18.03 5.51 10.00
C TRP A 263 -19.25 5.82 9.11
N LEU A 264 -19.01 6.14 7.83
CA LEU A 264 -20.07 6.58 6.91
C LEU A 264 -20.97 5.45 6.40
N ILE A 265 -20.42 4.24 6.24
CA ILE A 265 -21.09 3.14 5.52
C ILE A 265 -21.56 2.05 6.49
N LEU A 266 -20.91 1.92 7.65
CA LEU A 266 -21.24 0.89 8.65
C LEU A 266 -21.87 1.48 9.93
N ASP A 267 -22.25 2.77 9.92
CA ASP A 267 -22.83 3.50 11.06
C ASP A 267 -22.02 3.36 12.37
N GLN A 268 -20.70 3.15 12.27
CA GLN A 268 -19.81 3.12 13.43
C GLN A 268 -19.68 4.54 13.99
N VAL A 269 -19.39 4.71 15.28
CA VAL A 269 -19.18 6.03 15.89
C VAL A 269 -17.69 6.31 16.00
N LEU A 270 -17.24 7.45 15.45
CA LEU A 270 -15.87 7.92 15.63
C LEU A 270 -15.65 8.40 17.07
N THR A 271 -14.62 7.86 17.71
CA THR A 271 -14.19 8.34 19.02
C THR A 271 -13.45 9.66 18.89
N VAL A 272 -13.43 10.45 19.97
CA VAL A 272 -12.63 11.69 20.04
C VAL A 272 -11.14 11.39 19.78
N VAL A 273 -10.66 10.24 20.26
CA VAL A 273 -9.27 9.79 20.05
C VAL A 273 -8.97 9.59 18.56
N GLN A 274 -9.89 8.99 17.79
CA GLN A 274 -9.72 8.82 16.34
C GLN A 274 -9.69 10.16 15.59
N ILE A 275 -10.54 11.13 15.99
CA ILE A 275 -10.57 12.47 15.38
C ILE A 275 -9.26 13.21 15.64
N VAL A 276 -8.78 13.22 16.88
CA VAL A 276 -7.49 13.83 17.22
C VAL A 276 -6.34 13.10 16.51
N GLY A 277 -6.38 11.76 16.49
CA GLY A 277 -5.41 10.94 15.77
C GLY A 277 -5.32 11.28 14.29
N ALA A 278 -6.47 11.50 13.63
CA ALA A 278 -6.54 11.94 12.23
C ALA A 278 -5.86 13.30 12.02
N ALA A 279 -6.12 14.29 12.89
CA ALA A 279 -5.48 15.60 12.81
C ALA A 279 -3.96 15.51 13.00
N VAL A 280 -3.49 14.72 13.97
CA VAL A 280 -2.06 14.48 14.23
C VAL A 280 -1.39 13.80 13.04
N LEU A 281 -2.06 12.79 12.45
CA LEU A 281 -1.58 12.07 11.28
C LEU A 281 -1.37 13.01 10.09
N LEU A 282 -2.40 13.81 9.77
CA LEU A 282 -2.37 14.75 8.66
C LEU A 282 -1.32 15.85 8.86
N ALA A 283 -1.16 16.33 10.10
CA ALA A 283 -0.11 17.30 10.43
C ALA A 283 1.29 16.72 10.21
N GLY A 284 1.54 15.49 10.68
CA GLY A 284 2.79 14.77 10.44
C GLY A 284 3.07 14.59 8.94
N ALA A 285 2.06 14.17 8.18
CA ALA A 285 2.17 14.02 6.73
C ALA A 285 2.49 15.34 6.03
N ALA A 286 1.85 16.45 6.42
CA ALA A 286 2.13 17.77 5.88
C ALA A 286 3.58 18.22 6.13
N ILE A 287 4.10 17.99 7.35
CA ILE A 287 5.50 18.28 7.70
C ILE A 287 6.45 17.51 6.77
N VAL A 288 6.20 16.21 6.56
CA VAL A 288 7.01 15.39 5.65
C VAL A 288 6.96 15.89 4.20
N GLN A 289 5.78 16.29 3.71
CA GLN A 289 5.65 16.83 2.35
C GLN A 289 6.45 18.12 2.16
N VAL A 290 6.41 19.03 3.14
CA VAL A 290 7.19 20.26 3.12
C VAL A 290 8.69 19.96 3.22
N ALA A 291 9.08 19.02 4.08
CA ALA A 291 10.47 18.62 4.28
C ALA A 291 11.09 18.04 3.00
N ALA A 292 10.38 17.13 2.33
CA ALA A 292 10.80 16.60 1.03
C ALA A 292 10.84 17.68 -0.07
N GLY A 293 10.12 18.79 0.15
CA GLY A 293 10.08 20.00 -0.69
C GLY A 293 11.43 20.68 -0.85
N ARG A 294 12.17 20.70 0.25
CA ARG A 294 13.49 21.31 0.36
C ARG A 294 14.50 20.27 -0.14
N ARG A 295 15.33 20.64 -1.13
CA ARG A 295 16.28 19.71 -1.78
C ARG A 295 17.06 18.94 -0.72
N ILE A 296 17.04 17.62 -0.84
CA ILE A 296 17.96 16.74 -0.13
C ILE A 296 19.31 16.93 -0.85
N GLU A 297 20.13 17.85 -0.37
CA GLU A 297 21.47 18.10 -0.93
C GLU A 297 22.36 16.86 -0.73
N PRO A 298 23.01 16.36 -1.79
CA PRO A 298 24.07 15.36 -1.65
C PRO A 298 25.23 15.94 -0.83
N ASP A 299 25.77 15.15 0.10
CA ASP A 299 26.94 15.51 0.91
C ASP A 299 28.09 15.90 -0.03
N THR A 300 28.45 17.17 -0.07
CA THR A 300 29.76 17.57 -0.60
C THR A 300 30.71 17.37 0.58
N PRO A 301 31.72 16.47 0.48
CA PRO A 301 32.68 16.33 1.56
C PRO A 301 33.33 17.69 1.84
N PRO A 302 33.66 18.03 3.11
CA PRO A 302 34.33 19.28 3.41
C PRO A 302 35.61 19.33 2.60
N THR A 303 35.70 20.33 1.71
CA THR A 303 36.95 20.70 1.05
C THR A 303 37.91 21.11 2.16
N LEU A 304 38.92 20.27 2.39
CA LEU A 304 40.10 20.59 3.18
C LEU A 304 40.93 21.67 2.46
#